data_AF-A0A3C1WD38-F1
#
_entry.id   AF-A0A3C1WD38-F1
#
_cell.length_a   1.000
_cell.length_b   1.000
_cell.length_c   1.000
_cell.angle_alpha   90.00
_cell.angle_beta   90.00
_cell.angle_gamma   90.00
#
_symmetry.space_group_name_H-M   'P 1'
#
loop_
_entity.id
_entity.type
_entity.pdbx_description
1 polymer ?
#
loop_
_entity_poly.entity_id
_entity_poly.type
_entity_poly.pdbx_seq_one_letter_code
_entity_poly.pdbx_strand_id
1 'polypeptide(L)' 'MELITIAQLRQTASETPKEAFFYAQIQDRSDKTTKSGSPYMELTLADATSNFTLKGWSNH' A
#
# COMPACT_ATOMS: atom_id res chain seq x y z
N MET A 1 -0.80 -19.25 5.15
CA MET A 1 -1.59 -18.07 4.72
C MET A 1 -1.57 -18.03 3.22
N GLU A 2 -2.70 -17.68 2.59
CA GLU A 2 -2.84 -17.64 1.13
C GLU A 2 -2.33 -16.29 0.58
N LEU A 3 -1.62 -16.34 -0.55
CA LEU A 3 -1.21 -15.15 -1.30
C LEU A 3 -2.35 -14.77 -2.25
N ILE A 4 -2.84 -13.54 -2.14
CA ILE A 4 -3.89 -13.00 -3.00
C ILE A 4 -3.34 -11.94 -3.95
N THR A 5 -4.09 -11.62 -5.01
CA THR A 5 -3.77 -10.48 -5.89
C THR A 5 -4.23 -9.17 -5.28
N ILE A 6 -3.71 -8.05 -5.77
CA ILE A 6 -4.15 -6.70 -5.37
C ILE A 6 -5.64 -6.51 -5.71
N ALA A 7 -6.13 -7.06 -6.82
CA ALA A 7 -7.56 -7.01 -7.13
C ALA A 7 -8.43 -7.73 -6.07
N GLN A 8 -8.00 -8.92 -5.62
CA GLN A 8 -8.70 -9.68 -4.57
C GLN A 8 -8.60 -8.99 -3.20
N LEU A 9 -7.45 -8.40 -2.88
CA LEU A 9 -7.28 -7.59 -1.67
C LEU A 9 -8.32 -6.46 -1.62
N ARG A 10 -8.51 -5.74 -2.73
CA ARG A 10 -9.49 -4.64 -2.81
C ARG A 10 -10.92 -5.12 -2.68
N GLN A 11 -11.26 -6.28 -3.22
CA GLN A 11 -12.61 -6.86 -3.10
C GLN A 11 -12.95 -7.34 -1.69
N THR A 12 -11.94 -7.75 -0.92
CA THR A 12 -12.12 -8.32 0.43
C THR A 12 -11.90 -7.31 1.55
N ALA A 13 -11.38 -6.13 1.21
CA ALA A 13 -11.23 -4.99 2.12
C ALA A 13 -12.58 -4.55 2.70
N SER A 14 -12.57 -4.19 3.98
CA SER A 14 -13.74 -3.81 4.74
C SER A 14 -13.36 -2.80 5.83
N GLU A 15 -14.35 -2.28 6.56
CA GLU A 15 -14.09 -1.41 7.72
C GLU A 15 -13.35 -2.12 8.86
N THR A 16 -13.49 -3.44 8.98
CA THR A 16 -12.68 -4.24 9.90
C THR A 16 -11.29 -4.46 9.32
N PRO A 17 -10.21 -4.11 10.04
CA PRO A 17 -8.83 -4.41 9.61
C PRO A 17 -8.61 -5.90 9.43
N LYS A 18 -7.86 -6.28 8.39
CA LYS A 18 -7.53 -7.66 8.06
C LYS A 18 -6.06 -7.76 7.66
N GLU A 19 -5.46 -8.90 7.98
CA GLU A 19 -4.12 -9.25 7.52
C GLU A 19 -4.21 -9.97 6.17
N ALA A 20 -3.31 -9.63 5.24
CA ALA A 20 -3.26 -10.24 3.91
C ALA A 20 -1.82 -10.25 3.39
N PHE A 21 -1.52 -11.23 2.55
CA PHE A 21 -0.22 -11.41 1.91
C PHE A 21 -0.43 -11.36 0.40
N PHE A 22 0.42 -10.60 -0.29
CA PHE A 22 0.40 -10.49 -1.75
C PHE A 22 1.81 -10.14 -2.25
N TYR A 23 2.10 -10.47 -3.50
CA TYR A 23 3.30 -10.00 -4.18
C TYR A 23 3.00 -8.71 -4.94
N ALA A 24 3.94 -7.77 -4.93
CA ALA A 24 3.83 -6.54 -5.70
C ALA A 24 5.21 -6.05 -6.15
N GLN A 25 5.23 -5.34 -7.26
CA GLN A 25 6.36 -4.53 -7.70
C GLN A 25 6.16 -3.08 -7.25
N ILE A 26 7.25 -2.42 -6.89
CA ILE A 26 7.26 -0.96 -6.66
C ILE A 26 7.34 -0.30 -8.03
N GLN A 27 6.34 0.50 -8.38
CA GLN A 27 6.31 1.26 -9.63
C GLN A 27 6.80 2.70 -9.45
N ASP A 28 6.48 3.31 -8.31
CA ASP A 28 6.91 4.67 -7.98
C ASP A 28 7.19 4.81 -6.48
N ARG A 29 8.06 5.76 -6.15
CA ARG A 29 8.42 6.17 -4.79
C ARG A 29 8.56 7.68 -4.74
N SER A 30 7.85 8.30 -3.80
CA SER A 30 7.99 9.73 -3.53
C SER A 30 8.10 10.04 -2.04
N ASP A 31 9.01 10.94 -1.71
CA ASP A 31 9.07 11.54 -0.38
C ASP A 31 8.12 12.75 -0.35
N LYS A 32 7.29 12.82 0.69
CA LYS A 32 6.22 13.79 0.85
C LYS A 32 6.21 14.36 2.26
N THR A 33 5.50 15.47 2.42
CA THR A 33 5.33 16.14 3.71
C THR A 33 3.85 16.32 3.99
N THR A 34 3.41 16.01 5.21
CA THR A 34 2.04 16.29 5.65
C THR A 34 1.80 17.80 5.72
N LYS A 35 0.54 18.22 5.85
CA LYS A 35 0.21 19.65 6.07
C LYS A 35 0.87 20.22 7.34
N SER A 36 1.19 19.38 8.32
CA SER A 36 1.86 19.76 9.57
C SER A 36 3.39 19.73 9.49
N GLY A 37 3.98 19.44 8.32
CA GLY A 37 5.43 19.40 8.16
C GLY A 37 6.09 18.04 8.41
N SER A 38 5.34 17.00 8.77
CA SER A 38 5.90 15.67 9.06
C SER A 38 6.23 14.91 7.78
N PRO A 39 7.41 14.30 7.64
CA PRO A 39 7.77 13.54 6.46
C PRO A 39 7.00 12.21 6.38
N TYR A 40 6.64 11.78 5.19
CA TYR A 40 6.13 10.45 4.88
C TYR A 40 6.58 10.01 3.49
N MET A 41 6.61 8.71 3.26
CA MET A 41 6.89 8.13 1.95
C MET A 41 5.60 7.61 1.34
N GLU A 42 5.43 7.82 0.04
CA GLU A 42 4.36 7.25 -0.74
C GLU A 42 4.93 6.28 -1.78
N LEU A 43 4.41 5.06 -1.81
CA LEU A 43 4.78 4.01 -2.75
C LEU A 43 3.57 3.63 -3.61
N THR A 44 3.77 3.52 -4.91
CA THR A 44 2.80 2.85 -5.80
C THR A 44 3.23 1.40 -5.98
N LEU A 45 2.37 0.49 -5.56
CA LEU A 45 2.56 -0.96 -5.65
C LEU A 45 1.63 -1.53 -6.72
N ALA A 46 2.12 -2.45 -7.53
CA ALA A 46 1.34 -3.07 -8.58
C ALA A 46 1.63 -4.56 -8.77
N ASP A 47 0.62 -5.28 -9.24
CA ASP A 47 0.73 -6.63 -9.78
C ASP A 47 0.08 -6.68 -11.16
N ALA A 48 -0.04 -7.87 -11.75
CA ALA A 48 -0.64 -8.03 -13.07
C ALA A 48 -2.15 -7.68 -13.13
N THR A 49 -2.81 -7.50 -11.98
CA THR A 49 -4.28 -7.33 -11.86
C THR A 49 -4.69 -5.92 -11.46
N SER A 50 -3.87 -5.22 -10.68
CA SER A 50 -4.20 -3.88 -10.17
C SER A 50 -2.99 -3.16 -9.59
N ASN A 51 -3.21 -1.95 -9.11
CA ASN A 51 -2.26 -1.18 -8.30
C ASN A 51 -2.96 -0.57 -7.08
N PHE A 52 -2.17 -0.19 -6.07
CA PHE A 52 -2.62 0.67 -4.99
C PHE A 52 -1.45 1.46 -4.39
N THR A 53 -1.78 2.50 -3.61
CA THR A 53 -0.81 3.39 -2.99
C THR A 53 -0.67 3.09 -1.50
N LEU A 54 0.56 2.90 -1.03
CA LEU A 54 0.91 2.79 0.39
C LEU A 54 1.57 4.09 0.85
N LYS A 55 1.03 4.70 1.91
CA LYS A 55 1.68 5.81 2.63
C LYS A 55 2.31 5.26 3.91
N GLY A 56 3.62 5.41 4.06
CA GLY A 56 4.38 4.99 5.23
C GLY A 56 4.96 6.20 5.95
N TRP A 57 4.79 6.26 7.26
CA TRP A 57 5.40 7.27 8.12
C TRP A 57 6.65 6.70 8.77
N SER A 58 7.69 7.52 8.89
CA SER A 58 8.84 7.17 9.72
C SER A 58 8.49 7.51 11.16
N ASN A 59 8.48 6.50 12.04
CA ASN A 59 8.27 6.68 13.47
C ASN A 59 9.61 6.69 14.23
N HIS A 60 10.72 7.01 13.54
CA HIS A 60 12.05 7.11 14.15
C HIS A 60 12.20 8.37 14.98
#